data_AF-A0A7Z9SD70-F1
#
_entry.id   AF-A0A7Z9SD70-F1
#
_cell.length_a   1.000
_cell.length_b   1.000
_cell.length_c   1.000
_cell.angle_alpha   90.00
_cell.angle_beta   90.00
_cell.angle_gamma   90.00
#
_symmetry.space_group_name_H-M   'P 1'
#
loop_
_entity.id
_entity.type
_entity.pdbx_description
1 polymer ?
#
loop_
_entity_poly.entity_id
_entity_poly.type
_entity_poly.pdbx_seq_one_letter_code
_entity_poly.pdbx_strand_id
1 'polypeptide(L)'
;MRPFEILTLILIAGALVALFTHKERKVFLYLLFGSILAMLLQHFLEGHRWQFALAVYLLPSMYGIHRFQKHGINLLTKGVLSVWFGAAVLLPWIIPIFTLPAPGGPYTVGTEMFYWVDSTRAEWFTDEDQNDVRELIVQIWYPSEINIDEKPEPYLDFIDIRAKTLASAGAIPEFFPSHLKYINTNSYKGLEIVNLEKSFPVVVFSHGITGTRHLHQALYEHLVSRGYIVVAPDHSFDANLTIFPDGHVADYRSDLTGNPDSGRVRKMQMSTRVADIS
;
A
#
# COMPACT_ATOMS: atom_id res chain seq x y z
N MET A 1 -2.37 0.44 14.26
CA MET A 1 -3.06 1.74 14.27
C MET A 1 -2.06 2.81 14.63
N ARG A 2 -2.20 3.99 14.05
CA ARG A 2 -1.27 5.10 14.27
C ARG A 2 -1.63 5.90 15.53
N PRO A 3 -0.70 6.66 16.13
CA PRO A 3 -0.92 7.31 17.42
C PRO A 3 -2.18 8.19 17.50
N PHE A 4 -2.44 9.04 16.49
CA PHE A 4 -3.61 9.92 16.52
C PHE A 4 -4.92 9.16 16.23
N GLU A 5 -4.89 8.07 15.47
CA GLU A 5 -6.03 7.15 15.34
C GLU A 5 -6.44 6.57 16.70
N ILE A 6 -5.47 6.05 17.46
CA ILE A 6 -5.69 5.47 18.79
C ILE A 6 -6.25 6.54 19.74
N LEU A 7 -5.64 7.73 19.77
CA LEU A 7 -6.10 8.85 20.58
C LEU A 7 -7.54 9.23 20.24
N THR A 8 -7.87 9.33 18.95
CA THR A 8 -9.22 9.69 18.48
C THR A 8 -10.25 8.66 18.95
N LEU A 9 -9.97 7.36 18.82
CA LEU A 9 -10.89 6.31 19.29
C LEU A 9 -11.08 6.31 20.81
N ILE A 10 -10.02 6.58 21.58
CA ILE A 10 -10.10 6.72 23.04
C ILE A 10 -10.99 7.90 23.42
N LEU A 11 -10.83 9.05 22.76
CA LEU A 11 -11.64 10.23 23.03
C LEU A 11 -13.10 10.04 22.65
N ILE A 12 -13.38 9.35 21.52
CA ILE A 12 -14.75 8.99 21.12
C ILE A 12 -15.38 8.04 22.14
N ALA A 13 -14.64 7.02 22.60
CA ALA A 13 -15.12 6.10 23.64
C ALA A 13 -15.49 6.86 24.92
N GLY A 14 -14.63 7.76 25.38
CA GLY A 14 -14.90 8.63 26.52
C GLY A 14 -16.12 9.53 26.30
N ALA A 15 -16.26 10.11 25.10
CA ALA A 15 -17.39 10.94 24.75
C ALA A 15 -18.71 10.13 24.76
N LEU A 16 -18.72 8.89 24.26
CA LEU A 16 -19.89 8.02 24.30
C LEU A 16 -20.30 7.67 25.73
N VAL A 17 -19.34 7.29 26.59
CA VAL A 17 -19.61 7.06 28.00
C VAL A 17 -20.19 8.31 28.65
N ALA A 18 -19.57 9.47 28.41
CA ALA A 18 -20.03 10.74 28.95
C ALA A 18 -21.45 11.11 28.48
N LEU A 19 -21.77 10.83 27.21
CA LEU A 19 -23.10 11.04 26.64
C LEU A 19 -24.17 10.14 27.28
N PHE A 20 -23.80 8.92 27.65
CA PHE A 20 -24.73 7.91 28.17
C PHE A 20 -25.01 8.04 29.68
N THR A 21 -24.07 8.60 30.45
CA THR A 21 -24.12 8.60 31.92
C THR A 21 -24.24 10.00 32.53
N HIS A 22 -23.61 11.04 31.96
CA HIS A 22 -23.59 12.37 32.57
C HIS A 22 -24.82 13.21 32.18
N LYS A 23 -25.57 13.68 33.18
CA LYS A 23 -26.75 14.55 32.97
C LYS A 23 -26.40 15.93 32.41
N GLU A 24 -25.33 16.56 32.91
CA GLU A 24 -24.94 17.92 32.48
C GLU A 24 -24.25 17.97 31.11
N ARG A 25 -23.72 16.85 30.62
CA ARG A 25 -23.07 16.69 29.30
C ARG A 25 -21.94 17.67 28.95
N LYS A 26 -21.43 18.46 29.90
CA LYS A 26 -20.23 19.32 29.70
C LYS A 26 -18.99 18.50 29.34
N VAL A 27 -18.74 17.43 30.10
CA VAL A 27 -17.63 16.49 29.84
C VAL A 27 -17.74 15.88 28.44
N PHE A 28 -18.95 15.49 28.04
CA PHE A 28 -19.21 15.01 26.67
C PHE A 28 -18.80 16.04 25.61
N LEU A 29 -19.16 17.31 25.77
CA LEU A 29 -18.82 18.35 24.80
C LEU A 29 -17.31 18.61 24.72
N TYR A 30 -16.58 18.59 25.86
CA TYR A 30 -15.12 18.70 25.85
C TYR A 30 -14.46 17.50 25.17
N LEU A 31 -14.91 16.28 25.45
CA LEU A 31 -14.38 15.07 24.82
C LEU A 31 -14.72 15.01 23.33
N LEU A 32 -15.92 15.46 22.93
CA LEU A 32 -16.31 15.56 21.54
C LEU A 32 -15.43 16.58 20.79
N PHE A 33 -15.20 17.76 21.38
CA PHE A 33 -14.29 18.76 20.82
C PHE A 33 -12.86 18.23 20.70
N GLY A 34 -12.35 17.58 21.75
CA GLY A 34 -11.05 16.92 21.73
C GLY A 34 -10.96 15.84 20.66
N SER A 35 -12.01 15.05 20.47
CA SER A 35 -12.09 14.02 19.41
C SER A 35 -12.03 14.65 18.01
N ILE A 36 -12.71 15.78 17.80
CA ILE A 36 -12.66 16.52 16.53
C ILE A 36 -11.25 17.05 16.28
N LEU A 37 -10.59 17.62 17.30
CA LEU A 37 -9.21 18.10 17.16
C LEU A 37 -8.24 16.96 16.87
N ALA A 38 -8.34 15.83 17.58
CA ALA A 38 -7.54 14.65 17.33
C ALA A 38 -7.77 14.09 15.91
N MET A 39 -9.01 14.11 15.43
CA MET A 39 -9.36 13.72 14.05
C MET A 39 -8.72 14.64 13.01
N LEU A 40 -8.69 15.96 13.25
CA LEU A 40 -8.01 16.90 12.37
C LEU A 40 -6.49 16.66 12.36
N LEU A 41 -5.88 16.45 13.52
CA LEU A 41 -4.46 16.11 13.62
C LEU A 41 -4.14 14.80 12.88
N GLN A 42 -4.98 13.78 13.06
CA GLN A 42 -4.88 12.52 12.32
C GLN A 42 -4.95 12.76 10.80
N HIS A 43 -5.89 13.57 10.33
CA HIS A 43 -6.04 13.88 8.90
C HIS A 43 -4.83 14.60 8.31
N PHE A 44 -4.29 15.62 8.99
CA PHE A 44 -3.22 16.45 8.46
C PHE A 44 -1.81 15.89 8.69
N LEU A 45 -1.59 15.16 9.79
CA LEU A 45 -0.27 14.62 10.14
C LEU A 45 -0.08 13.16 9.71
N GLU A 46 -1.13 12.34 9.83
CA GLU A 46 -1.09 10.92 9.44
C GLU A 46 -1.78 10.69 8.07
N GLY A 47 -2.47 11.68 7.52
CA GLY A 47 -3.13 11.58 6.23
C GLY A 47 -4.53 10.94 6.31
N HIS A 48 -5.31 11.18 5.26
CA HIS A 48 -6.69 10.72 5.15
C HIS A 48 -6.84 9.20 4.95
N ARG A 49 -7.62 8.55 5.82
CA ARG A 49 -7.98 7.13 5.72
C ARG A 49 -9.48 6.96 5.61
N TRP A 50 -9.93 6.33 4.53
CA TRP A 50 -11.35 6.03 4.36
C TRP A 50 -11.87 5.05 5.43
N GLN A 51 -11.02 4.17 5.98
CA GLN A 51 -11.40 3.25 7.07
C GLN A 51 -11.91 3.99 8.32
N PHE A 52 -11.49 5.24 8.49
CA PHE A 52 -11.88 6.09 9.62
C PHE A 52 -13.19 6.86 9.37
N ALA A 53 -13.82 6.71 8.20
CA ALA A 53 -15.07 7.39 7.87
C ALA A 53 -16.17 7.14 8.91
N LEU A 54 -16.28 5.91 9.43
CA LEU A 54 -17.25 5.59 10.48
C LEU A 54 -17.02 6.39 11.76
N ALA A 55 -15.77 6.60 12.17
CA ALA A 55 -15.43 7.44 13.32
C ALA A 55 -15.72 8.92 13.03
N VAL A 56 -15.41 9.40 11.82
CA VAL A 56 -15.68 10.79 11.39
C VAL A 56 -17.17 11.10 11.45
N TYR A 57 -18.02 10.25 10.86
CA TYR A 57 -19.47 10.48 10.83
C TYR A 57 -20.15 10.25 12.18
N LEU A 58 -19.51 9.53 13.10
CA LEU A 58 -20.02 9.33 14.46
C LEU A 58 -20.00 10.65 15.27
N LEU A 59 -19.01 11.52 15.06
CA LEU A 59 -18.86 12.79 15.79
C LEU A 59 -20.07 13.75 15.62
N PRO A 60 -20.47 14.15 14.40
CA PRO A 60 -21.66 15.00 14.21
C PRO A 60 -22.95 14.29 14.60
N SER A 61 -23.02 12.96 14.45
CA SER A 61 -24.18 12.15 14.86
C SER A 61 -24.38 12.19 16.38
N MET A 62 -23.30 12.07 17.16
CA MET A 62 -23.32 12.20 18.61
C MET A 62 -23.79 13.60 19.04
N TYR A 63 -23.35 14.66 18.37
CA TYR A 63 -23.81 16.02 18.63
C TYR A 63 -25.31 16.20 18.32
N GLY A 64 -25.78 15.69 17.18
CA GLY A 64 -27.20 15.72 16.81
C GLY A 64 -28.07 15.01 17.86
N ILE A 65 -27.69 13.80 18.26
CA ILE A 65 -28.39 13.03 19.30
C ILE A 65 -28.40 13.78 20.63
N HIS A 66 -27.28 14.39 21.01
CA HIS A 66 -27.21 15.25 22.19
C HIS A 66 -28.25 16.38 22.13
N ARG A 67 -28.45 16.98 20.97
CA ARG A 67 -29.37 18.11 20.77
C ARG A 67 -30.85 17.71 20.81
N PHE A 68 -31.21 16.56 20.21
CA PHE A 68 -32.59 16.07 20.16
C PHE A 68 -33.02 15.36 21.44
N GLN A 69 -32.15 14.56 22.07
CA GLN A 69 -32.48 13.79 23.27
C GLN A 69 -31.92 14.46 24.54
N LYS A 70 -32.48 15.60 24.94
CA LYS A 70 -31.96 16.44 26.05
C LYS A 70 -32.04 15.80 27.44
N HIS A 71 -33.11 15.06 27.72
CA HIS A 71 -33.40 14.55 29.07
C HIS A 71 -32.73 13.21 29.39
N GLY A 72 -32.13 12.56 28.39
CA GLY A 72 -31.49 11.25 28.50
C GLY A 72 -31.46 10.53 27.16
N ILE A 73 -30.47 9.66 26.95
CA ILE A 73 -30.37 8.85 25.72
C ILE A 73 -31.12 7.54 25.91
N ASN A 74 -32.06 7.23 25.02
CA ASN A 74 -32.83 5.99 25.08
C ASN A 74 -31.97 4.75 24.77
N LEU A 75 -32.42 3.57 25.20
CA LEU A 75 -31.64 2.32 25.10
C LEU A 75 -31.32 1.94 23.64
N LEU A 76 -32.26 2.14 22.73
CA LEU A 76 -32.06 1.87 21.31
C LEU A 76 -30.91 2.73 20.73
N THR A 77 -30.91 4.02 21.02
CA THR A 77 -29.88 4.96 20.55
C THR A 77 -28.51 4.62 21.13
N LYS A 78 -28.46 4.19 22.41
CA LYS A 78 -27.22 3.68 23.02
C LYS A 78 -26.71 2.46 22.26
N GLY A 79 -27.58 1.48 21.99
CA GLY A 79 -27.24 0.28 21.23
C GLY A 79 -26.70 0.60 19.84
N VAL A 80 -27.38 1.46 19.09
CA VAL A 80 -26.95 1.89 17.74
C VAL A 80 -25.57 2.57 17.78
N LEU A 81 -25.37 3.53 18.69
CA LEU A 81 -24.08 4.23 18.82
C LEU A 81 -22.95 3.29 19.24
N SER A 82 -23.21 2.35 20.14
CA SER A 82 -22.23 1.35 20.56
C SER A 82 -21.84 0.40 19.43
N VAL A 83 -22.80 -0.08 18.63
CA VAL A 83 -22.53 -0.93 17.47
C VAL A 83 -21.76 -0.15 16.40
N TRP A 84 -22.16 1.10 16.11
CA TRP A 84 -21.44 1.97 15.19
C TRP A 84 -19.99 2.17 15.66
N PHE A 85 -19.78 2.51 16.94
CA PHE A 85 -18.43 2.65 17.47
C PHE A 85 -17.61 1.36 17.38
N GLY A 86 -18.23 0.21 17.66
CA GLY A 86 -17.60 -1.10 17.46
C GLY A 86 -17.13 -1.30 16.02
N ALA A 87 -17.97 -0.97 15.03
CA ALA A 87 -17.59 -1.00 13.62
C ALA A 87 -16.48 0.01 13.27
N ALA A 88 -16.49 1.20 13.88
CA ALA A 88 -15.47 2.23 13.70
C ALA A 88 -14.09 1.82 14.25
N VAL A 89 -14.05 0.97 15.27
CA VAL A 89 -12.81 0.36 15.79
C VAL A 89 -12.40 -0.83 14.91
N LEU A 90 -13.35 -1.68 14.53
CA LEU A 90 -13.09 -2.94 13.83
C LEU A 90 -12.56 -2.73 12.40
N LEU A 91 -13.14 -1.79 11.65
CA LEU A 91 -12.78 -1.55 10.24
C LEU A 91 -11.28 -1.20 10.04
N PRO A 92 -10.70 -0.20 10.71
CA PRO A 92 -9.27 0.09 10.62
C PRO A 92 -8.35 -0.99 11.22
N TRP A 93 -8.89 -1.90 12.04
CA TRP A 93 -8.15 -3.05 12.56
C TRP A 93 -8.07 -4.20 11.54
N ILE A 94 -9.16 -4.51 10.85
CA ILE A 94 -9.20 -5.53 9.78
C ILE A 94 -8.45 -5.07 8.53
N ILE A 95 -8.47 -3.77 8.22
CA ILE A 95 -7.79 -3.18 7.07
C ILE A 95 -6.75 -2.15 7.56
N PRO A 96 -5.62 -2.62 8.14
CA PRO A 96 -4.61 -1.75 8.70
C PRO A 96 -3.73 -1.12 7.61
N ILE A 97 -3.06 -0.02 7.98
CA ILE A 97 -1.80 0.36 7.33
C ILE A 97 -0.74 -0.48 8.04
N PHE A 98 -0.24 -1.50 7.36
CA PHE A 98 0.81 -2.35 7.91
C PHE A 98 2.18 -1.70 7.76
N THR A 99 3.12 -2.15 8.57
CA THR A 99 4.54 -1.84 8.42
C THR A 99 5.27 -3.12 8.02
N LEU A 100 6.28 -3.00 7.16
CA LEU A 100 7.14 -4.12 6.85
C LEU A 100 7.96 -4.52 8.09
N PRO A 101 8.27 -5.82 8.28
CA PRO A 101 9.14 -6.25 9.36
C PRO A 101 10.54 -5.65 9.20
N ALA A 102 11.26 -5.45 10.30
CA ALA A 102 12.63 -4.99 10.24
C ALA A 102 13.51 -5.99 9.44
N PRO A 103 14.37 -5.54 8.52
CA PRO A 103 15.20 -6.43 7.69
C PRO A 103 16.12 -7.34 8.52
N GLY A 104 16.67 -6.81 9.63
CA GLY A 104 17.34 -7.56 10.68
C GLY A 104 18.77 -8.03 10.36
N GLY A 105 19.37 -7.54 9.28
CA GLY A 105 20.80 -7.72 8.99
C GLY A 105 21.63 -6.45 9.29
N PRO A 106 22.98 -6.51 9.18
CA PRO A 106 23.85 -5.38 9.50
C PRO A 106 23.82 -4.24 8.47
N TYR A 107 23.36 -4.48 7.25
CA TYR A 107 23.33 -3.48 6.19
C TYR A 107 21.97 -2.79 6.08
N THR A 108 21.99 -1.51 5.74
CA THR A 108 20.80 -0.80 5.27
C THR A 108 20.50 -1.21 3.84
N VAL A 109 19.24 -1.04 3.42
CA VAL A 109 18.78 -1.43 2.09
C VAL A 109 18.70 -0.19 1.21
N GLY A 110 19.62 -0.07 0.25
CA GLY A 110 19.52 0.87 -0.86
C GLY A 110 18.66 0.27 -1.98
N THR A 111 17.99 1.10 -2.77
CA THR A 111 17.27 0.65 -3.96
C THR A 111 17.32 1.65 -5.10
N GLU A 112 17.38 1.13 -6.32
CA GLU A 112 17.22 1.91 -7.55
C GLU A 112 16.33 1.20 -8.55
N MET A 113 15.66 1.99 -9.39
CA MET A 113 14.79 1.51 -10.45
C MET A 113 15.37 1.89 -11.80
N PHE A 114 15.48 0.90 -12.68
CA PHE A 114 16.00 1.00 -14.01
C PHE A 114 14.90 0.74 -15.02
N TYR A 115 14.97 1.44 -16.14
CA TYR A 115 14.16 1.23 -17.31
C TYR A 115 15.07 0.74 -18.43
N TRP A 116 14.82 -0.48 -18.90
CA TRP A 116 15.60 -1.13 -19.95
C TRP A 116 14.74 -1.37 -21.18
N VAL A 117 15.33 -1.12 -22.34
CA VAL A 117 14.72 -1.36 -23.64
C VAL A 117 15.59 -2.35 -24.39
N ASP A 118 15.00 -3.50 -24.75
CA ASP A 118 15.65 -4.52 -25.55
C ASP A 118 15.15 -4.42 -27.00
N SER A 119 15.85 -3.61 -27.80
CA SER A 119 15.54 -3.40 -29.21
C SER A 119 15.78 -4.63 -30.09
N THR A 120 16.28 -5.74 -29.54
CA THR A 120 16.50 -6.99 -30.30
C THR A 120 15.29 -7.92 -30.26
N ARG A 121 14.33 -7.69 -29.36
CA ARG A 121 13.11 -8.48 -29.22
C ARG A 121 11.88 -7.61 -29.47
N ALA A 122 11.03 -8.07 -30.40
CA ALA A 122 9.71 -7.49 -30.58
C ALA A 122 8.81 -7.79 -29.38
N GLU A 123 7.92 -6.85 -29.04
CA GLU A 123 6.88 -7.07 -28.03
C GLU A 123 5.67 -7.74 -28.70
N TRP A 124 5.41 -9.00 -28.32
CA TRP A 124 4.36 -9.79 -28.96
C TRP A 124 3.01 -9.67 -28.24
N PHE A 125 2.96 -8.98 -27.09
CA PHE A 125 1.70 -8.66 -26.42
C PHE A 125 0.95 -7.47 -27.05
N THR A 126 1.60 -6.74 -27.96
CA THR A 126 1.10 -5.53 -28.63
C THR A 126 0.99 -5.76 -30.13
N ASP A 127 0.15 -6.72 -30.54
CA ASP A 127 -0.11 -7.01 -31.96
C ASP A 127 -0.57 -5.78 -32.76
N GLU A 128 -1.13 -4.77 -32.09
CA GLU A 128 -1.51 -3.48 -32.66
C GLU A 128 -0.34 -2.61 -33.13
N ASP A 129 0.87 -2.79 -32.59
CA ASP A 129 2.08 -2.05 -32.97
C ASP A 129 3.23 -2.99 -33.33
N GLN A 130 3.47 -3.13 -34.63
CA GLN A 130 4.47 -4.04 -35.18
C GLN A 130 5.92 -3.55 -34.98
N ASN A 131 6.13 -2.32 -34.50
CA ASN A 131 7.45 -1.79 -34.20
C ASN A 131 7.75 -1.78 -32.70
N ASP A 132 6.83 -2.26 -31.87
CA ASP A 132 7.01 -2.29 -30.43
C ASP A 132 8.09 -3.31 -30.04
N VAL A 133 8.88 -2.94 -29.04
CA VAL A 133 10.04 -3.70 -28.58
C VAL A 133 9.93 -3.97 -27.09
N ARG A 134 10.66 -4.97 -26.61
CA ARG A 134 10.54 -5.39 -25.21
C ARG A 134 11.08 -4.31 -24.27
N GLU A 135 10.19 -3.74 -23.47
CA GLU A 135 10.52 -2.80 -22.40
C GLU A 135 10.39 -3.46 -21.02
N LEU A 136 11.29 -3.14 -20.09
CA LEU A 136 11.29 -3.70 -18.73
C LEU A 136 11.57 -2.61 -17.69
N ILE A 137 10.80 -2.64 -16.61
CA ILE A 137 11.18 -1.98 -15.36
C ILE A 137 11.87 -3.00 -14.49
N VAL A 138 13.07 -2.67 -14.01
CA VAL A 138 13.85 -3.53 -13.12
C VAL A 138 14.23 -2.76 -11.88
N GLN A 139 13.85 -3.27 -10.72
CA GLN A 139 14.25 -2.70 -9.45
C GLN A 139 15.35 -3.54 -8.82
N ILE A 140 16.38 -2.85 -8.36
CA ILE A 140 17.53 -3.44 -7.69
C ILE A 140 17.53 -2.96 -6.25
N TRP A 141 17.77 -3.88 -5.33
CA TRP A 141 18.05 -3.59 -3.93
C TRP A 141 19.46 -4.07 -3.60
N TYR A 142 20.21 -3.25 -2.87
CA TYR A 142 21.63 -3.48 -2.61
C TYR A 142 22.03 -3.04 -1.19
N PRO A 143 23.06 -3.69 -0.59
CA PRO A 143 23.51 -3.36 0.75
C PRO A 143 24.14 -1.96 0.77
N SER A 144 23.75 -1.11 1.72
CA SER A 144 24.21 0.28 1.84
C SER A 144 24.54 0.63 3.30
N GLU A 145 25.24 1.74 3.51
CA GLU A 145 25.45 2.34 4.83
C GLU A 145 24.37 3.41 5.13
N ILE A 146 24.11 3.67 6.41
CA ILE A 146 23.02 4.58 6.81
C ILE A 146 23.38 6.03 6.44
N ASN A 147 22.47 6.71 5.74
CA ASN A 147 22.33 8.16 5.83
C ASN A 147 21.02 8.46 6.58
N ILE A 148 21.13 8.97 7.81
CA ILE A 148 20.03 9.00 8.82
C ILE A 148 18.89 9.96 8.42
N ASP A 149 19.09 10.79 7.39
CA ASP A 149 18.16 11.84 7.00
C ASP A 149 17.26 11.49 5.79
N GLU A 150 17.37 10.29 5.23
CA GLU A 150 16.58 9.90 4.05
C GLU A 150 15.19 9.35 4.40
N LYS A 151 14.23 9.65 3.54
CA LYS A 151 12.87 9.10 3.65
C LYS A 151 12.85 7.72 2.99
N PRO A 152 12.23 6.71 3.63
CA PRO A 152 12.07 5.41 3.00
C PRO A 152 11.16 5.50 1.77
N GLU A 153 11.41 4.63 0.79
CA GLU A 153 10.58 4.52 -0.40
C GLU A 153 9.17 4.02 -0.05
N PRO A 154 8.12 4.49 -0.74
CA PRO A 154 6.78 3.94 -0.61
C PRO A 154 6.75 2.48 -1.07
N TYR A 155 5.85 1.68 -0.49
CA TYR A 155 5.69 0.25 -0.86
C TYR A 155 5.19 0.06 -2.29
N LEU A 156 4.39 1.00 -2.79
CA LEU A 156 3.92 1.03 -4.17
C LEU A 156 4.20 2.41 -4.75
N ASP A 157 4.92 2.44 -5.86
CA ASP A 157 5.04 3.62 -6.71
C ASP A 157 3.73 3.92 -7.43
N PHE A 158 3.52 5.19 -7.83
CA PHE A 158 2.37 5.62 -8.64
C PHE A 158 1.02 5.08 -8.14
N ILE A 159 0.79 5.14 -6.82
CA ILE A 159 -0.37 4.53 -6.16
C ILE A 159 -1.72 4.96 -6.77
N ASP A 160 -1.84 6.18 -7.28
CA ASP A 160 -3.08 6.68 -7.89
C ASP A 160 -3.47 5.90 -9.17
N ILE A 161 -2.50 5.33 -9.87
CA ILE A 161 -2.72 4.47 -11.04
C ILE A 161 -2.87 3.01 -10.61
N ARG A 162 -1.95 2.54 -9.74
CA ARG A 162 -1.98 1.16 -9.25
C ARG A 162 -3.26 0.83 -8.50
N ALA A 163 -3.75 1.74 -7.64
CA ALA A 163 -4.99 1.56 -6.88
C ALA A 163 -6.18 1.27 -7.79
N LYS A 164 -6.30 1.93 -8.94
CA LYS A 164 -7.36 1.69 -9.92
C LYS A 164 -7.25 0.29 -10.53
N THR A 165 -6.04 -0.13 -10.88
CA THR A 165 -5.79 -1.45 -11.44
C THR A 165 -6.06 -2.56 -10.42
N LEU A 166 -5.59 -2.40 -9.18
CA LEU A 166 -5.90 -3.32 -8.08
C LEU A 166 -7.40 -3.40 -7.82
N ALA A 167 -8.11 -2.26 -7.85
CA ALA A 167 -9.54 -2.20 -7.63
C ALA A 167 -10.33 -2.92 -8.73
N SER A 168 -9.96 -2.68 -9.99
CA SER A 168 -10.54 -3.36 -11.15
C SER A 168 -10.33 -4.88 -11.07
N ALA A 169 -9.10 -5.33 -10.83
CA ALA A 169 -8.77 -6.75 -10.72
C ALA A 169 -9.49 -7.43 -9.55
N GLY A 170 -9.70 -6.72 -8.44
CA GLY A 170 -10.42 -7.23 -7.27
C GLY A 170 -11.95 -7.09 -7.32
N ALA A 171 -12.51 -6.46 -8.36
CA ALA A 171 -13.92 -6.06 -8.43
C ALA A 171 -14.39 -5.26 -7.18
N ILE A 172 -13.53 -4.37 -6.68
CA ILE A 172 -13.77 -3.52 -5.50
C ILE A 172 -13.74 -2.03 -5.88
N PRO A 173 -14.27 -1.13 -5.05
CA PRO A 173 -14.22 0.30 -5.33
C PRO A 173 -12.79 0.87 -5.41
N GLU A 174 -12.55 1.83 -6.32
CA GLU A 174 -11.23 2.44 -6.55
C GLU A 174 -10.59 3.06 -5.29
N PHE A 175 -11.40 3.61 -4.38
CA PHE A 175 -10.88 4.20 -3.15
C PHE A 175 -10.33 3.15 -2.17
N PHE A 176 -10.72 1.88 -2.31
CA PHE A 176 -10.42 0.84 -1.33
C PHE A 176 -8.90 0.62 -1.14
N PRO A 177 -8.09 0.39 -2.20
CA PRO A 177 -6.63 0.26 -2.08
C PRO A 177 -5.87 1.58 -1.89
N SER A 178 -6.53 2.75 -1.96
CA SER A 178 -5.84 4.06 -1.88
C SER A 178 -5.03 4.29 -0.59
N HIS A 179 -5.40 3.60 0.49
CA HIS A 179 -4.71 3.69 1.78
C HIS A 179 -3.30 3.08 1.76
N LEU A 180 -2.97 2.24 0.77
CA LEU A 180 -1.64 1.63 0.64
C LEU A 180 -0.54 2.67 0.40
N LYS A 181 -0.89 3.90 -0.01
CA LYS A 181 0.05 5.03 -0.13
C LYS A 181 0.75 5.43 1.17
N TYR A 182 0.22 5.00 2.30
CA TYR A 182 0.79 5.28 3.62
C TYR A 182 1.76 4.21 4.10
N ILE A 183 2.00 3.17 3.29
CA ILE A 183 2.91 2.08 3.60
C ILE A 183 4.26 2.40 3.00
N ASN A 184 5.26 2.44 3.85
CA ASN A 184 6.65 2.61 3.45
C ASN A 184 7.41 1.30 3.59
N THR A 185 8.47 1.21 2.81
CA THR A 185 9.47 0.14 2.85
C THR A 185 10.52 0.41 3.93
N ASN A 186 11.49 -0.50 4.08
CA ASN A 186 12.74 -0.23 4.80
C ASN A 186 13.90 0.02 3.81
N SER A 187 13.57 0.44 2.58
CA SER A 187 14.51 0.68 1.49
C SER A 187 14.60 2.18 1.19
N TYR A 188 15.77 2.64 0.77
CA TYR A 188 16.06 4.06 0.55
C TYR A 188 16.66 4.26 -0.83
N LYS A 189 16.24 5.30 -1.53
CA LYS A 189 16.65 5.55 -2.91
C LYS A 189 17.89 6.42 -2.97
N GLY A 190 18.87 6.01 -3.77
CA GLY A 190 20.07 6.82 -4.04
C GLY A 190 21.14 6.74 -2.95
N LEU A 191 21.05 5.76 -2.04
CA LEU A 191 22.15 5.46 -1.13
C LEU A 191 23.35 4.88 -1.90
N GLU A 192 24.55 5.17 -1.42
CA GLU A 192 25.76 4.53 -1.93
C GLU A 192 25.84 3.07 -1.47
N ILE A 193 26.21 2.20 -2.40
CA ILE A 193 26.45 0.78 -2.11
C ILE A 193 27.65 0.63 -1.16
N VAL A 194 27.53 -0.24 -0.17
CA VAL A 194 28.61 -0.50 0.78
C VAL A 194 29.77 -1.23 0.11
N ASN A 195 30.98 -0.71 0.30
CA ASN A 195 32.26 -1.30 -0.12
C ASN A 195 32.22 -1.89 -1.55
N LEU A 196 32.45 -1.02 -2.53
CA LEU A 196 32.53 -1.35 -3.96
C LEU A 196 33.59 -2.40 -4.32
N GLU A 197 34.57 -2.69 -3.44
CA GLU A 197 35.61 -3.69 -3.69
C GLU A 197 35.15 -5.12 -3.34
N LYS A 198 34.03 -5.28 -2.62
CA LYS A 198 33.47 -6.57 -2.23
C LYS A 198 32.43 -7.06 -3.24
N SER A 199 32.55 -8.31 -3.67
CA SER A 199 31.49 -8.96 -4.45
C SER A 199 30.35 -9.43 -3.55
N PHE A 200 29.11 -9.16 -3.97
CA PHE A 200 27.90 -9.65 -3.31
C PHE A 200 27.18 -10.68 -4.19
N PRO A 201 26.63 -11.77 -3.63
CA PRO A 201 25.77 -12.69 -4.35
C PRO A 201 24.53 -11.96 -4.89
N VAL A 202 24.19 -12.22 -6.14
CA VAL A 202 23.01 -11.66 -6.82
C VAL A 202 21.89 -12.69 -6.84
N VAL A 203 20.68 -12.24 -6.46
CA VAL A 203 19.44 -13.02 -6.55
C VAL A 203 18.52 -12.31 -7.53
N VAL A 204 18.19 -12.98 -8.63
CA VAL A 204 17.15 -12.50 -9.56
C VAL A 204 15.81 -13.09 -9.14
N PHE A 205 14.85 -12.23 -8.84
CA PHE A 205 13.52 -12.61 -8.37
C PHE A 205 12.46 -12.36 -9.43
N SER A 206 11.96 -13.44 -10.04
CA SER A 206 10.88 -13.38 -11.03
C SER A 206 9.54 -13.66 -10.33
N HIS A 207 8.62 -12.67 -10.34
CA HIS A 207 7.35 -12.73 -9.60
C HIS A 207 6.36 -13.78 -10.15
N GLY A 208 5.28 -14.12 -9.44
CA GLY A 208 4.21 -14.97 -10.02
C GLY A 208 3.45 -14.29 -11.16
N ILE A 209 2.64 -15.04 -11.93
CA ILE A 209 1.66 -14.42 -12.85
C ILE A 209 0.76 -13.44 -12.09
N THR A 210 0.37 -12.31 -12.70
CA THR A 210 -0.35 -11.19 -12.04
C THR A 210 0.42 -10.53 -10.87
N GLY A 211 1.67 -10.91 -10.66
CA GLY A 211 2.54 -10.32 -9.65
C GLY A 211 3.10 -8.97 -10.09
N THR A 212 3.98 -8.43 -9.26
CA THR A 212 4.83 -7.27 -9.56
C THR A 212 6.16 -7.45 -8.85
N ARG A 213 7.14 -6.63 -9.22
CA ARG A 213 8.39 -6.51 -8.49
C ARG A 213 8.16 -6.24 -7.00
N HIS A 214 7.13 -5.49 -6.58
CA HIS A 214 6.86 -5.14 -5.17
C HIS A 214 6.45 -6.30 -4.25
N LEU A 215 6.01 -7.42 -4.80
CA LEU A 215 5.23 -8.42 -4.06
C LEU A 215 6.02 -9.10 -2.92
N HIS A 216 7.34 -9.18 -3.02
CA HIS A 216 8.19 -9.84 -2.03
C HIS A 216 9.17 -8.88 -1.32
N GLN A 217 8.81 -7.61 -1.17
CA GLN A 217 9.64 -6.57 -0.54
C GLN A 217 10.32 -6.99 0.76
N ALA A 218 9.57 -7.59 1.70
CA ALA A 218 10.12 -8.02 2.99
C ALA A 218 11.24 -9.06 2.83
N LEU A 219 11.12 -9.95 1.85
CA LEU A 219 12.15 -10.94 1.53
C LEU A 219 13.38 -10.28 0.91
N TYR A 220 13.17 -9.33 -0.02
CA TYR A 220 14.29 -8.63 -0.66
C TYR A 220 15.10 -7.88 0.38
N GLU A 221 14.44 -7.12 1.25
CA GLU A 221 15.08 -6.37 2.33
C GLU A 221 15.81 -7.30 3.31
N HIS A 222 15.20 -8.43 3.65
CA HIS A 222 15.82 -9.43 4.51
C HIS A 222 17.12 -10.01 3.92
N LEU A 223 17.13 -10.31 2.61
CA LEU A 223 18.32 -10.79 1.90
C LEU A 223 19.37 -9.67 1.80
N VAL A 224 18.96 -8.48 1.38
CA VAL A 224 19.88 -7.37 1.12
C VAL A 224 20.56 -6.90 2.39
N SER A 225 19.83 -6.80 3.50
CA SER A 225 20.43 -6.47 4.79
C SER A 225 21.49 -7.48 5.26
N ARG A 226 21.57 -8.67 4.63
CA ARG A 226 22.57 -9.73 4.88
C ARG A 226 23.65 -9.82 3.81
N GLY A 227 23.72 -8.86 2.89
CA GLY A 227 24.77 -8.80 1.88
C GLY A 227 24.44 -9.54 0.60
N TYR A 228 23.17 -9.56 0.19
CA TYR A 228 22.78 -9.96 -1.17
C TYR A 228 22.41 -8.73 -1.99
N ILE A 229 22.57 -8.81 -3.29
CA ILE A 229 21.89 -7.91 -4.23
C ILE A 229 20.66 -8.63 -4.73
N VAL A 230 19.51 -7.97 -4.72
CA VAL A 230 18.27 -8.52 -5.26
C VAL A 230 17.84 -7.72 -6.46
N VAL A 231 17.51 -8.39 -7.56
CA VAL A 231 17.05 -7.79 -8.80
C VAL A 231 15.66 -8.34 -9.11
N ALA A 232 14.64 -7.50 -9.20
CA ALA A 232 13.28 -7.92 -9.55
C ALA A 232 12.73 -7.10 -10.73
N PRO A 233 12.51 -7.72 -11.89
CA PRO A 233 11.82 -7.09 -13.00
C PRO A 233 10.30 -7.08 -12.77
N ASP A 234 9.62 -6.06 -13.31
CA ASP A 234 8.25 -6.22 -13.79
C ASP A 234 8.34 -6.80 -15.21
N HIS A 235 7.83 -8.03 -15.39
CA HIS A 235 7.70 -8.59 -16.73
C HIS A 235 6.52 -7.91 -17.43
N SER A 236 6.78 -6.94 -18.31
CA SER A 236 5.74 -6.16 -19.01
C SER A 236 4.67 -7.05 -19.64
N PHE A 237 3.42 -6.63 -19.52
CA PHE A 237 2.19 -7.34 -19.91
C PHE A 237 1.85 -8.64 -19.15
N ASP A 238 2.78 -9.17 -18.35
CA ASP A 238 2.58 -10.33 -17.48
C ASP A 238 2.50 -9.96 -15.99
N ALA A 239 3.15 -8.86 -15.61
CA ALA A 239 2.91 -8.15 -14.36
C ALA A 239 1.50 -7.56 -14.35
N ASN A 240 0.95 -7.27 -13.17
CA ASN A 240 -0.39 -6.66 -13.09
C ASN A 240 -0.47 -5.29 -13.77
N LEU A 241 0.62 -4.54 -13.74
CA LEU A 241 0.80 -3.22 -14.31
C LEU A 241 2.28 -2.84 -14.24
N THR A 242 2.88 -2.58 -15.39
CA THR A 242 4.18 -1.90 -15.48
C THR A 242 3.92 -0.43 -15.83
N ILE A 243 4.65 0.48 -15.19
CA ILE A 243 4.55 1.93 -15.43
C ILE A 243 5.95 2.41 -15.80
N PHE A 244 6.10 3.02 -16.96
CA PHE A 244 7.38 3.48 -17.49
C PHE A 244 7.66 4.94 -17.11
N PRO A 245 8.92 5.42 -17.19
CA PRO A 245 9.29 6.75 -16.71
C PRO A 245 8.59 7.94 -17.40
N ASP A 246 8.23 7.78 -18.66
CA ASP A 246 7.45 8.70 -19.49
C ASP A 246 5.93 8.58 -19.30
N GLY A 247 5.49 7.59 -18.51
CA GLY A 247 4.13 7.47 -18.00
C GLY A 247 3.19 6.60 -18.82
N HIS A 248 3.63 6.01 -19.94
CA HIS A 248 2.86 4.91 -20.54
C HIS A 248 2.93 3.68 -19.65
N VAL A 249 2.03 2.73 -19.93
CA VAL A 249 1.83 1.55 -19.09
C VAL A 249 1.75 0.30 -19.96
N ALA A 250 2.31 -0.80 -19.45
CA ALA A 250 1.98 -2.13 -19.93
C ALA A 250 0.93 -2.74 -18.97
N ASP A 251 -0.29 -2.86 -19.44
CA ASP A 251 -1.41 -3.47 -18.73
C ASP A 251 -1.32 -5.01 -18.77
N TYR A 252 -2.03 -5.70 -17.87
CA TYR A 252 -1.98 -7.16 -17.83
C TYR A 252 -2.71 -7.81 -19.03
N ARG A 253 -1.96 -8.50 -19.90
CA ARG A 253 -2.46 -9.20 -21.10
C ARG A 253 -2.15 -10.70 -21.12
N SER A 254 -1.57 -11.23 -20.05
CA SER A 254 -1.20 -12.65 -19.93
C SER A 254 -2.33 -13.62 -19.57
N ASP A 255 -3.58 -13.16 -19.50
CA ASP A 255 -4.71 -14.05 -19.22
C ASP A 255 -4.90 -15.08 -20.36
N LEU A 256 -5.10 -16.33 -19.97
CA LEU A 256 -5.33 -17.45 -20.89
C LEU A 256 -6.76 -17.97 -20.84
N THR A 257 -7.63 -17.36 -20.03
CA THR A 257 -8.99 -17.83 -19.81
C THR A 257 -9.76 -17.88 -21.12
N GLY A 258 -10.21 -19.07 -21.51
CA GLY A 258 -10.95 -19.28 -22.75
C GLY A 258 -10.11 -19.31 -24.03
N ASN A 259 -8.76 -19.23 -23.95
CA ASN A 259 -7.91 -19.27 -25.13
C ASN A 259 -7.72 -20.71 -25.65
N PRO A 260 -8.12 -21.03 -26.90
CA PRO A 260 -8.01 -22.38 -27.47
C PRO A 260 -6.56 -22.89 -27.56
N ASP A 261 -5.59 -21.98 -27.64
CA ASP A 261 -4.16 -22.23 -27.78
C ASP A 261 -3.36 -22.00 -26.48
N SER A 262 -4.03 -22.00 -25.32
CA SER A 262 -3.42 -21.68 -24.01
C SER A 262 -2.05 -22.32 -23.75
N GLY A 263 -1.83 -23.57 -24.16
CA GLY A 263 -0.54 -24.25 -24.03
C GLY A 263 0.59 -23.64 -24.86
N ARG A 264 0.31 -23.18 -26.08
CA ARG A 264 1.28 -22.48 -26.94
C ARG A 264 1.58 -21.10 -26.36
N VAL A 265 0.54 -20.35 -26.00
CA VAL A 265 0.68 -19.00 -25.43
C VAL A 265 1.47 -19.05 -24.12
N ARG A 266 1.20 -20.01 -23.24
CA ARG A 266 1.98 -20.19 -22.01
C ARG A 266 3.46 -20.46 -22.27
N LYS A 267 3.80 -21.23 -23.30
CA LYS A 267 5.21 -21.43 -23.69
C LYS A 267 5.85 -20.11 -24.13
N MET A 268 5.17 -19.31 -24.93
CA MET A 268 5.67 -17.99 -25.36
C MET A 268 5.87 -17.05 -24.16
N GLN A 269 4.90 -17.00 -23.23
CA GLN A 269 5.00 -16.25 -21.97
C GLN A 269 6.24 -16.70 -21.17
N MET A 270 6.41 -18.00 -20.94
CA MET A 270 7.56 -18.54 -20.21
C MET A 270 8.89 -18.21 -20.91
N SER A 271 8.97 -18.38 -22.23
CA SER A 271 10.17 -18.03 -23.01
C SER A 271 10.50 -16.55 -22.89
N THR A 272 9.49 -15.68 -22.92
CA THR A 272 9.65 -14.22 -22.75
C THR A 272 10.24 -13.92 -21.37
N ARG A 273 9.68 -14.50 -20.31
CA ARG A 273 10.17 -14.30 -18.94
C ARG A 273 11.58 -14.81 -18.71
N VAL A 274 11.94 -15.94 -19.31
CA VAL A 274 13.31 -16.47 -19.25
C VAL A 274 14.27 -15.50 -19.92
N ALA A 275 13.93 -15.01 -21.12
CA ALA A 275 14.75 -14.05 -21.85
C ALA A 275 14.89 -12.69 -21.13
N ASP A 276 13.92 -12.30 -20.29
CA ASP A 276 14.02 -11.07 -19.49
C ASP A 276 15.08 -11.14 -18.37
N ILE A 277 15.57 -12.34 -18.02
CA ILE A 277 16.50 -12.55 -16.89
C ILE A 277 17.77 -13.34 -17.25
N SER A 278 17.96 -13.69 -18.53
CA SER A 278 19.07 -14.54 -19.01
C SER A 278 20.09 -13.79 -19.85
#